data_AF-X0XN52-F1
#
_entry.id   AF-X0XN52-F1
#
_cell.length_a   1.000
_cell.length_b   1.000
_cell.length_c   1.000
_cell.angle_alpha   90.00
_cell.angle_beta   90.00
_cell.angle_gamma   90.00
#
_symmetry.space_group_name_H-M   'P 1'
#
loop_
_entity.id
_entity.type
_entity.pdbx_description
1 polymer ?
#
loop_
_entity_poly.entity_id
_entity_poly.type
_entity_poly.pdbx_seq_one_letter_code
_entity_poly.pdbx_strand_id
1 'polypeptide(L)'
;RLREIGIQPDLILCRTRIPLTSEARGKISLFCNVEREDVIQAIDVDNIYEVPLRFDTEGLTDNILQKLGLSIPKKSLDSWRKWVKKVNNPDQETRIAVAGKYVKMKDAYKSIREAFIHAGAANKVRVKVVWLEAEKLEAHPPKDLSSVKGILVPGGFGSRGMEGKIRAIQYAREKKIPFLGICLGMQCATIEFARNVAGLKGANSTEFDPDTPYAVIDLLPEQKNIRDKGGTMRLGAYPCRLDPDSYSS
;
A
#
# COMPACT_ATOMS: atom_id res chain seq x y z
N ARG A 1 22.50 17.18 -22.89
CA ARG A 1 22.64 15.89 -22.18
C ARG A 1 22.05 14.71 -22.94
N LEU A 2 20.72 14.52 -23.12
CA LEU A 2 20.21 13.37 -23.89
C LEU A 2 20.75 13.31 -25.33
N ARG A 3 20.76 14.44 -26.05
CA ARG A 3 21.32 14.51 -27.41
C ARG A 3 22.84 14.31 -27.46
N GLU A 4 23.57 14.66 -26.39
CA GLU A 4 25.03 14.44 -26.32
C GLU A 4 25.37 12.95 -26.30
N ILE A 5 24.46 12.10 -25.80
CA ILE A 5 24.60 10.65 -25.80
C ILE A 5 23.84 9.97 -26.96
N GLY A 6 23.40 10.74 -27.97
CA GLY A 6 22.73 10.23 -29.16
C GLY A 6 21.24 9.90 -28.99
N ILE A 7 20.59 10.34 -27.91
CA ILE A 7 19.14 10.14 -27.70
C ILE A 7 18.38 11.42 -28.05
N GLN A 8 17.53 11.35 -29.07
CA GLN A 8 16.59 12.41 -29.44
C GLN A 8 15.24 12.11 -28.78
N PRO A 9 14.71 12.99 -27.91
CA PRO A 9 13.37 12.82 -27.38
C PRO A 9 12.31 13.06 -28.48
N ASP A 10 11.30 12.22 -28.50
CA ASP A 10 10.10 12.37 -29.34
C ASP A 10 8.98 13.14 -28.65
N LEU A 11 8.91 13.03 -27.32
CA LEU A 11 7.88 13.58 -26.44
C LEU A 11 8.55 14.13 -25.19
N ILE A 12 7.98 15.19 -24.61
CA ILE A 12 8.48 15.81 -23.39
C ILE A 12 7.35 15.94 -22.39
N LEU A 13 7.47 15.24 -21.27
CA LEU A 13 6.53 15.37 -20.16
C LEU A 13 7.03 16.43 -19.18
N CYS A 14 6.34 17.58 -19.15
CA CYS A 14 6.67 18.69 -18.27
C CYS A 14 5.95 18.53 -16.93
N ARG A 15 6.69 18.16 -15.88
CA ARG A 15 6.13 18.14 -14.52
C ARG A 15 5.88 19.56 -14.03
N THR A 16 4.63 19.89 -13.69
CA THR A 16 4.26 21.24 -13.25
C THR A 16 3.28 21.23 -12.08
N ARG A 17 3.31 22.28 -11.25
CA ARG A 17 2.29 22.53 -10.22
C ARG A 17 1.12 23.38 -10.72
N ILE A 18 1.36 24.16 -11.76
CA ILE A 18 0.40 25.06 -12.40
C ILE A 18 0.28 24.73 -13.89
N PRO A 19 -0.81 25.15 -14.56
CA PRO A 19 -0.95 24.94 -15.99
C PRO A 19 0.19 25.57 -16.79
N LEU A 20 0.70 24.84 -17.78
CA LEU A 20 1.74 25.28 -18.70
C LEU A 20 1.15 26.29 -19.68
N THR A 21 1.74 27.48 -19.75
CA THR A 21 1.31 28.50 -20.70
C THR A 21 1.64 28.12 -22.14
N SER A 22 0.90 28.68 -23.08
CA SER A 22 1.17 28.51 -24.52
C SER A 22 2.57 28.99 -24.91
N GLU A 23 3.04 30.07 -24.29
CA GLU A 23 4.40 30.60 -24.52
C GLU A 23 5.47 29.63 -24.01
N ALA A 24 5.32 29.13 -22.78
CA ALA A 24 6.26 28.17 -22.20
C ALA A 24 6.33 26.88 -23.02
N ARG A 25 5.17 26.36 -23.47
CA ARG A 25 5.09 25.19 -24.35
C ARG A 25 5.86 25.42 -25.66
N GLY A 26 5.69 26.59 -26.27
CA GLY A 26 6.41 26.96 -27.50
C GLY A 26 7.93 27.04 -27.31
N LYS A 27 8.40 27.63 -26.20
CA LYS A 27 9.83 27.68 -25.89
C LYS A 27 10.42 26.27 -25.72
N ILE A 28 9.74 25.39 -24.99
CA ILE A 28 10.20 24.01 -24.76
C ILE A 28 10.29 23.24 -26.09
N SER A 29 9.25 23.34 -26.92
CA SER A 29 9.23 22.74 -28.27
C SER A 29 10.45 23.19 -29.10
N LEU A 30 10.72 24.50 -29.14
CA LEU A 30 11.85 25.06 -29.87
C LEU A 30 13.21 24.59 -29.33
N PHE A 31 13.44 24.68 -28.02
CA PHE A 31 14.75 24.35 -27.43
C PHE A 31 15.04 22.86 -27.45
N CYS A 32 14.01 22.02 -27.35
CA CYS A 32 14.15 20.58 -27.31
C CYS A 32 13.94 19.91 -28.67
N ASN A 33 13.57 20.67 -29.71
CA ASN A 33 13.35 20.18 -31.06
C ASN A 33 12.31 19.05 -31.11
N VAL A 34 11.14 19.31 -30.53
CA VAL A 34 9.96 18.44 -30.57
C VAL A 34 8.76 19.25 -31.03
N GLU A 35 7.76 18.61 -31.63
CA GLU A 35 6.51 19.29 -32.01
C GLU A 35 5.84 19.88 -30.77
N ARG A 36 5.08 20.96 -30.97
CA ARG A 36 4.43 21.67 -29.87
C ARG A 36 3.42 20.79 -29.14
N GLU A 37 2.75 19.94 -29.88
CA GLU A 37 1.77 18.95 -29.42
C GLU A 37 2.44 17.85 -28.59
N ASP A 38 3.73 17.59 -28.81
CA ASP A 38 4.53 16.58 -28.09
C ASP A 38 5.11 17.07 -26.76
N VAL A 39 4.91 18.36 -26.44
CA VAL A 39 5.21 18.91 -25.11
C VAL A 39 3.99 18.71 -24.22
N ILE A 40 3.96 17.61 -23.47
CA ILE A 40 2.83 17.13 -22.69
C ILE A 40 2.91 17.66 -21.26
N GLN A 41 1.82 18.25 -20.76
CA GLN A 41 1.74 18.67 -19.37
C GLN A 41 1.51 17.48 -18.42
N ALA A 42 2.40 17.33 -17.44
CA ALA A 42 2.26 16.41 -16.32
C ALA A 42 1.97 17.20 -15.03
N ILE A 43 0.77 17.76 -14.92
CA ILE A 43 0.38 18.61 -13.77
C ILE A 43 0.22 17.79 -12.47
N ASP A 44 0.52 18.40 -11.32
CA ASP A 44 0.19 17.85 -10.00
C ASP A 44 -1.30 17.50 -9.92
N VAL A 45 -1.60 16.31 -9.39
CA VAL A 45 -2.96 15.79 -9.21
C VAL A 45 -3.13 15.32 -7.77
N ASP A 46 -4.36 15.39 -7.26
CA ASP A 46 -4.67 15.04 -5.87
C ASP A 46 -4.55 13.53 -5.60
N ASN A 47 -4.79 12.71 -6.61
CA ASN A 47 -4.61 11.26 -6.55
C ASN A 47 -3.96 10.73 -7.84
N ILE A 48 -3.21 9.64 -7.72
CA ILE A 48 -2.46 9.04 -8.83
C ILE A 48 -3.35 8.53 -9.98
N TYR A 49 -4.62 8.29 -9.70
CA TYR A 49 -5.55 7.73 -10.66
C TYR A 49 -6.12 8.78 -11.62
N GLU A 50 -5.93 10.07 -11.34
CA GLU A 50 -6.20 11.13 -12.30
C GLU A 50 -5.15 11.20 -13.41
N VAL A 51 -3.93 10.68 -13.18
CA VAL A 51 -2.83 10.79 -14.15
C VAL A 51 -3.21 10.27 -15.54
N PRO A 52 -3.80 9.07 -15.70
CA PRO A 52 -4.25 8.60 -17.03
C PRO A 52 -5.26 9.54 -17.69
N LEU A 53 -6.18 10.15 -16.92
CA LEU A 53 -7.18 11.07 -17.45
C LEU A 53 -6.54 12.39 -17.91
N ARG A 54 -5.56 12.90 -17.17
CA ARG A 54 -4.82 14.12 -17.55
C ARG A 54 -4.01 13.89 -18.82
N PHE A 55 -3.35 12.74 -18.93
CA PHE A 55 -2.59 12.39 -20.13
C PHE A 55 -3.46 12.14 -21.36
N ASP A 56 -4.64 11.55 -21.18
CA ASP A 56 -5.63 11.41 -22.26
C ASP A 56 -6.11 12.79 -22.75
N THR A 57 -6.38 13.74 -21.84
CA THR A 57 -6.75 15.12 -22.19
C THR A 57 -5.62 15.87 -22.89
N GLU A 58 -4.36 15.65 -22.53
CA GLU A 58 -3.19 16.27 -23.18
C GLU A 58 -2.80 15.60 -24.51
N GLY A 59 -3.50 14.54 -24.93
CA GLY A 59 -3.23 13.87 -26.21
C GLY A 59 -2.04 12.90 -26.21
N LEU A 60 -1.46 12.58 -25.04
CA LEU A 60 -0.24 11.75 -24.95
C LEU A 60 -0.39 10.41 -25.68
N THR A 61 -1.52 9.72 -25.48
CA THR A 61 -1.77 8.42 -26.11
C THR A 61 -1.84 8.55 -27.63
N ASP A 62 -2.53 9.58 -28.12
CA ASP A 62 -2.73 9.80 -29.56
C ASP A 62 -1.39 10.11 -30.25
N ASN A 63 -0.55 10.95 -29.61
CA ASN A 63 0.79 11.26 -30.11
C ASN A 63 1.71 10.03 -30.13
N ILE A 64 1.66 9.18 -29.07
CA ILE A 64 2.44 7.93 -29.03
C ILE A 64 2.01 7.01 -30.18
N LEU A 65 0.70 6.82 -30.39
CA LEU A 65 0.19 5.96 -31.46
C LEU A 65 0.61 6.47 -32.84
N GLN A 66 0.52 7.78 -33.08
CA GLN A 66 0.95 8.40 -34.33
C GLN A 66 2.44 8.15 -34.60
N LYS A 67 3.31 8.37 -33.61
CA LYS A 67 4.76 8.19 -33.76
C LYS A 67 5.18 6.73 -33.94
N LEU A 68 4.42 5.80 -33.36
CA LEU A 68 4.63 4.36 -33.56
C LEU A 68 3.97 3.83 -34.85
N GLY A 69 3.23 4.65 -35.59
CA GLY A 69 2.51 4.23 -36.79
C GLY A 69 1.37 3.23 -36.51
N LEU A 70 0.81 3.26 -35.30
CA LEU A 70 -0.23 2.32 -34.87
C LEU A 70 -1.63 2.93 -35.05
N SER A 71 -2.49 2.19 -35.74
CA SER A 71 -3.92 2.53 -35.84
C SER A 71 -4.73 1.63 -34.91
N ILE A 72 -5.07 2.14 -33.73
CA ILE A 72 -5.85 1.42 -32.71
C ILE A 72 -7.11 2.25 -32.42
N PRO A 73 -8.31 1.62 -32.36
CA PRO A 73 -9.51 2.34 -31.94
C PRO A 73 -9.34 2.93 -30.54
N LYS A 74 -9.64 4.23 -30.39
CA LYS A 74 -9.59 4.91 -29.10
C LYS A 74 -10.61 4.27 -28.15
N LYS A 75 -10.11 3.65 -27.08
CA LYS A 75 -10.98 3.10 -26.02
C LYS A 75 -11.43 4.23 -25.10
N SER A 76 -12.72 4.23 -24.78
CA SER A 76 -13.24 5.16 -23.79
C SER A 76 -12.67 4.87 -22.39
N LEU A 77 -12.27 5.92 -21.70
CA LEU A 77 -11.87 5.88 -20.28
C LEU A 77 -13.05 6.09 -19.33
N ASP A 78 -14.30 5.97 -19.76
CA ASP A 78 -15.47 6.27 -18.93
C ASP A 78 -15.58 5.40 -17.67
N SER A 79 -15.19 4.12 -17.74
CA SER A 79 -15.12 3.26 -16.56
C SER A 79 -14.12 3.80 -15.54
N TRP A 80 -12.96 4.26 -16.02
CA TRP A 80 -11.91 4.86 -15.20
C TRP A 80 -12.36 6.21 -14.62
N ARG A 81 -12.99 7.08 -15.42
CA ARG A 81 -13.58 8.35 -14.95
C ARG A 81 -14.60 8.11 -13.83
N LYS A 82 -15.48 7.12 -13.98
CA LYS A 82 -16.45 6.72 -12.94
C LYS A 82 -15.72 6.25 -11.68
N TRP A 83 -14.65 5.48 -11.82
CA TRP A 83 -13.86 4.99 -10.69
C TRP A 83 -13.13 6.13 -9.95
N VAL A 84 -12.47 7.04 -10.68
CA VAL A 84 -11.79 8.22 -10.09
C VAL A 84 -12.80 9.11 -9.36
N LYS A 85 -14.01 9.27 -9.93
CA LYS A 85 -15.09 10.00 -9.26
C LYS A 85 -15.45 9.39 -7.90
N LYS A 86 -15.49 8.05 -7.77
CA LYS A 86 -15.75 7.36 -6.49
C LYS A 86 -14.63 7.60 -5.48
N VAL A 87 -13.37 7.62 -5.91
CA VAL A 87 -12.23 7.92 -5.03
C VAL A 87 -12.29 9.36 -4.51
N ASN A 88 -12.63 10.30 -5.38
CA ASN A 88 -12.64 11.72 -5.05
C ASN A 88 -13.85 12.15 -4.21
N ASN A 89 -15.00 11.48 -4.37
CA ASN A 89 -16.27 11.86 -3.76
C ASN A 89 -16.82 10.74 -2.85
N PRO A 90 -16.22 10.50 -1.67
CA PRO A 90 -16.77 9.58 -0.67
C PRO A 90 -17.93 10.23 0.10
N ASP A 91 -18.91 9.43 0.49
CA ASP A 91 -20.10 9.86 1.25
C ASP A 91 -19.80 9.96 2.75
N GLN A 92 -18.84 9.15 3.23
CA GLN A 92 -18.50 9.03 4.64
C GLN A 92 -16.99 8.91 4.85
N GLU A 93 -16.56 8.93 6.10
CA GLU A 93 -15.17 8.73 6.50
C GLU A 93 -15.06 7.75 7.67
N THR A 94 -14.04 6.90 7.63
CA THR A 94 -13.69 6.01 8.73
C THR A 94 -12.20 6.10 9.06
N ARG A 95 -11.87 5.91 10.35
CA ARG A 95 -10.49 5.94 10.83
C ARG A 95 -10.00 4.53 11.12
N ILE A 96 -8.91 4.13 10.48
CA ILE A 96 -8.28 2.82 10.70
C ILE A 96 -6.84 3.03 11.19
N ALA A 97 -6.52 2.44 12.34
CA ALA A 97 -5.17 2.44 12.87
C ALA A 97 -4.30 1.43 12.11
N VAL A 98 -3.05 1.81 11.80
CA VAL A 98 -2.03 0.90 11.30
C VAL A 98 -0.85 0.92 12.26
N ALA A 99 -0.63 -0.18 12.97
CA ALA A 99 0.44 -0.34 13.97
C ALA A 99 1.70 -0.93 13.33
N GLY A 100 2.57 -0.07 12.82
CA GLY A 100 3.74 -0.45 12.02
C GLY A 100 5.07 0.01 12.60
N LYS A 101 6.17 -0.51 12.02
CA LYS A 101 7.56 -0.16 12.39
C LYS A 101 8.07 1.10 11.70
N TYR A 102 7.60 1.38 10.49
CA TYR A 102 8.13 2.41 9.58
C TYR A 102 7.10 3.47 9.22
N VAL A 103 6.34 3.96 10.21
CA VAL A 103 5.21 4.86 9.92
C VAL A 103 5.62 6.24 9.38
N LYS A 104 6.87 6.65 9.63
CA LYS A 104 7.41 7.90 9.08
C LYS A 104 7.69 7.78 7.57
N MET A 105 7.94 6.58 7.07
CA MET A 105 8.12 6.31 5.63
C MET A 105 6.81 5.76 5.06
N LYS A 106 5.93 6.67 4.63
CA LYS A 106 4.59 6.32 4.12
C LYS A 106 4.60 5.32 2.96
N ASP A 107 5.71 5.24 2.22
CA ASP A 107 5.85 4.34 1.08
C ASP A 107 6.15 2.89 1.49
N ALA A 108 6.63 2.65 2.72
CA ALA A 108 6.79 1.30 3.27
C ALA A 108 5.48 0.50 3.29
N TYR A 109 4.35 1.19 3.27
CA TYR A 109 3.00 0.61 3.31
C TYR A 109 2.14 1.09 2.13
N LYS A 110 2.77 1.41 0.99
CA LYS A 110 2.07 1.89 -0.21
C LYS A 110 0.92 0.97 -0.61
N SER A 111 1.16 -0.33 -0.73
CA SER A 111 0.13 -1.30 -1.12
C SER A 111 -1.04 -1.37 -0.13
N ILE A 112 -0.76 -1.25 1.17
CA ILE A 112 -1.82 -1.20 2.21
C ILE A 112 -2.66 0.06 2.04
N ARG A 113 -2.02 1.21 1.80
CA ARG A 113 -2.70 2.48 1.56
C ARG A 113 -3.59 2.41 0.31
N GLU A 114 -3.08 1.86 -0.80
CA GLU A 114 -3.87 1.71 -2.02
C GLU A 114 -5.02 0.70 -1.85
N ALA A 115 -4.79 -0.41 -1.14
CA ALA A 115 -5.86 -1.35 -0.80
C ALA A 115 -7.01 -0.66 -0.03
N PHE A 116 -6.69 0.22 0.92
CA PHE A 116 -7.69 1.02 1.62
C PHE A 116 -8.40 2.03 0.69
N ILE A 117 -7.69 2.64 -0.25
CA ILE A 117 -8.32 3.53 -1.24
C ILE A 117 -9.28 2.74 -2.13
N HIS A 118 -8.89 1.56 -2.60
CA HIS A 118 -9.74 0.69 -3.42
C HIS A 118 -10.98 0.22 -2.66
N ALA A 119 -10.80 -0.28 -1.44
CA ALA A 119 -11.91 -0.70 -0.58
C ALA A 119 -12.82 0.49 -0.24
N GLY A 120 -12.25 1.65 0.05
CA GLY A 120 -12.99 2.89 0.30
C GLY A 120 -13.83 3.31 -0.90
N ALA A 121 -13.25 3.31 -2.10
CA ALA A 121 -13.96 3.66 -3.33
C ALA A 121 -15.10 2.68 -3.66
N ALA A 122 -14.91 1.39 -3.38
CA ALA A 122 -15.96 0.38 -3.54
C ALA A 122 -17.14 0.61 -2.58
N ASN A 123 -16.85 1.08 -1.36
CA ASN A 123 -17.84 1.32 -0.30
C ASN A 123 -18.31 2.78 -0.18
N LYS A 124 -17.83 3.68 -1.05
CA LYS A 124 -18.05 5.14 -0.96
C LYS A 124 -17.63 5.75 0.38
N VAL A 125 -16.55 5.25 0.98
CA VAL A 125 -16.03 5.70 2.28
C VAL A 125 -14.57 6.12 2.13
N ARG A 126 -14.19 7.26 2.71
CA ARG A 126 -12.79 7.66 2.85
C ARG A 126 -12.16 6.94 4.04
N VAL A 127 -11.12 6.15 3.80
CA VAL A 127 -10.33 5.56 4.88
C VAL A 127 -9.21 6.53 5.28
N LYS A 128 -9.31 7.10 6.48
CA LYS A 128 -8.21 7.86 7.10
C LYS A 128 -7.33 6.92 7.91
N VAL A 129 -6.10 6.74 7.46
CA VAL A 129 -5.11 5.93 8.15
C VAL A 129 -4.49 6.71 9.31
N VAL A 130 -4.65 6.19 10.52
CA VAL A 130 -3.98 6.67 11.73
C VAL A 130 -2.73 5.82 11.94
N TRP A 131 -1.57 6.42 11.77
CA TRP A 131 -0.31 5.68 11.86
C TRP A 131 0.20 5.60 13.30
N LEU A 132 0.45 4.38 13.76
CA LEU A 132 0.94 4.11 15.12
C LEU A 132 2.33 3.46 15.05
N GLU A 133 3.30 4.07 15.70
CA GLU A 133 4.63 3.49 15.89
C GLU A 133 4.53 2.34 16.89
N ALA A 134 4.77 1.11 16.43
CA ALA A 134 4.63 -0.07 17.27
C ALA A 134 5.47 0.01 18.56
N GLU A 135 6.71 0.50 18.49
CA GLU A 135 7.58 0.68 19.68
C GLU A 135 6.99 1.62 20.73
N LYS A 136 6.25 2.67 20.31
CA LYS A 136 5.61 3.58 21.29
C LYS A 136 4.49 2.88 22.06
N LEU A 137 3.88 1.84 21.49
CA LEU A 137 2.82 1.05 22.12
C LEU A 137 3.35 0.16 23.27
N GLU A 138 4.66 -0.14 23.27
CA GLU A 138 5.32 -0.93 24.32
C GLU A 138 5.43 -0.17 25.64
N ALA A 139 5.51 1.16 25.58
CA ALA A 139 5.50 1.98 26.79
C ALA A 139 4.07 2.23 27.26
N HIS A 140 3.18 2.70 26.36
CA HIS A 140 1.81 3.07 26.72
C HIS A 140 0.84 2.81 25.56
N PRO A 141 -0.40 2.35 25.83
CA PRO A 141 -1.44 2.35 24.81
C PRO A 141 -1.65 3.79 24.30
N PRO A 142 -1.75 4.03 22.99
CA PRO A 142 -2.00 5.35 22.46
C PRO A 142 -3.30 5.88 23.03
N LYS A 143 -3.26 7.12 23.52
CA LYS A 143 -4.46 7.86 23.93
C LYS A 143 -5.45 8.01 22.77
N ASP A 144 -5.01 7.82 21.53
CA ASP A 144 -5.77 8.07 20.29
C ASP A 144 -6.48 6.84 19.68
N LEU A 145 -6.38 5.66 20.29
CA LEU A 145 -7.04 4.44 19.77
C LEU A 145 -8.56 4.43 19.99
N SER A 146 -9.11 5.29 20.85
CA SER A 146 -10.56 5.34 21.10
C SER A 146 -11.36 5.82 19.88
N SER A 147 -10.72 6.55 18.96
CA SER A 147 -11.38 7.14 17.79
C SER A 147 -11.38 6.25 16.55
N VAL A 148 -10.66 5.13 16.57
CA VAL A 148 -10.51 4.27 15.39
C VAL A 148 -11.60 3.19 15.35
N LYS A 149 -12.04 2.86 14.13
CA LYS A 149 -13.07 1.86 13.86
C LYS A 149 -12.49 0.53 13.35
N GLY A 150 -11.18 0.45 13.23
CA GLY A 150 -10.46 -0.75 12.88
C GLY A 150 -8.97 -0.63 13.21
N ILE A 151 -8.31 -1.76 13.43
CA ILE A 151 -6.87 -1.84 13.66
C ILE A 151 -6.26 -2.85 12.68
N LEU A 152 -5.21 -2.43 11.98
CA LEU A 152 -4.41 -3.28 11.13
C LEU A 152 -2.99 -3.39 11.70
N VAL A 153 -2.49 -4.62 11.85
CA VAL A 153 -1.07 -4.87 12.11
C VAL A 153 -0.46 -5.44 10.83
N PRO A 154 0.46 -4.69 10.18
CA PRO A 154 1.05 -5.12 8.93
C PRO A 154 2.17 -6.13 9.18
N GLY A 155 2.65 -6.70 8.07
CA GLY A 155 3.88 -7.49 8.05
C GLY A 155 5.09 -6.70 8.55
N GLY A 156 6.17 -7.41 8.85
CA GLY A 156 7.43 -6.83 9.25
C GLY A 156 8.46 -7.91 9.52
N PHE A 157 9.67 -7.47 9.85
CA PHE A 157 10.80 -8.34 10.12
C PHE A 157 11.52 -7.92 11.40
N GLY A 158 11.99 -8.93 12.14
CA GLY A 158 12.69 -8.79 13.40
C GLY A 158 11.77 -8.46 14.58
N SER A 159 12.34 -8.54 15.78
CA SER A 159 11.63 -8.43 17.07
C SER A 159 11.20 -7.01 17.46
N ARG A 160 11.71 -5.99 16.77
CA ARG A 160 11.52 -4.58 17.17
C ARG A 160 10.06 -4.13 17.02
N GLY A 161 9.46 -3.64 18.11
CA GLY A 161 8.05 -3.20 18.14
C GLY A 161 7.05 -4.35 18.24
N MET A 162 7.50 -5.58 18.51
CA MET A 162 6.65 -6.77 18.53
C MET A 162 5.65 -6.73 19.68
N GLU A 163 6.09 -6.43 20.90
CA GLU A 163 5.20 -6.33 22.07
C GLU A 163 4.17 -5.22 21.90
N GLY A 164 4.56 -4.15 21.21
CA GLY A 164 3.64 -3.07 20.87
C GLY A 164 2.53 -3.50 19.92
N LYS A 165 2.85 -4.34 18.94
CA LYS A 165 1.84 -4.96 18.05
C LYS A 165 0.92 -5.90 18.83
N ILE A 166 1.45 -6.75 19.70
CA ILE A 166 0.66 -7.64 20.56
C ILE A 166 -0.32 -6.82 21.40
N ARG A 167 0.12 -5.71 22.00
CA ARG A 167 -0.77 -4.81 22.76
C ARG A 167 -1.87 -4.18 21.91
N ALA A 168 -1.59 -3.78 20.67
CA ALA A 168 -2.62 -3.27 19.76
C ALA A 168 -3.67 -4.34 19.44
N ILE A 169 -3.24 -5.60 19.30
CA ILE A 169 -4.13 -6.74 19.03
C ILE A 169 -4.99 -7.04 20.26
N GLN A 170 -4.36 -7.09 21.44
CA GLN A 170 -5.06 -7.26 22.71
C GLN A 170 -6.13 -6.18 22.89
N TYR A 171 -5.78 -4.91 22.64
CA TYR A 171 -6.71 -3.80 22.70
C TYR A 171 -7.88 -3.99 21.72
N ALA A 172 -7.60 -4.39 20.47
CA ALA A 172 -8.64 -4.65 19.48
C ALA A 172 -9.60 -5.75 19.95
N ARG A 173 -9.06 -6.87 20.45
CA ARG A 173 -9.83 -8.02 20.95
C ARG A 173 -10.70 -7.63 22.14
N GLU A 174 -10.13 -7.01 23.17
CA GLU A 174 -10.82 -6.66 24.41
C GLU A 174 -11.88 -5.56 24.20
N LYS A 175 -11.65 -4.65 23.26
CA LYS A 175 -12.60 -3.59 22.90
C LYS A 175 -13.54 -3.97 21.76
N LYS A 176 -13.45 -5.21 21.24
CA LYS A 176 -14.25 -5.70 20.11
C LYS A 176 -14.17 -4.79 18.87
N ILE A 177 -12.98 -4.26 18.60
CA ILE A 177 -12.69 -3.44 17.41
C ILE A 177 -12.29 -4.38 16.26
N PRO A 178 -12.85 -4.21 15.04
CA PRO A 178 -12.44 -4.97 13.87
C PRO A 178 -10.91 -4.95 13.68
N PHE A 179 -10.33 -6.13 13.47
CA PHE A 179 -8.88 -6.32 13.40
C PHE A 179 -8.48 -7.07 12.12
N LEU A 180 -7.37 -6.64 11.51
CA LEU A 180 -6.72 -7.37 10.42
C LEU A 180 -5.22 -7.52 10.68
N GLY A 181 -4.75 -8.76 10.84
CA GLY A 181 -3.34 -9.10 10.98
C GLY A 181 -2.76 -9.65 9.67
N ILE A 182 -1.72 -9.01 9.13
CA ILE A 182 -1.07 -9.43 7.87
C ILE A 182 0.32 -9.97 8.16
N CYS A 183 0.61 -11.19 7.71
CA CYS A 183 1.94 -11.84 7.87
C CYS A 183 2.37 -11.85 9.35
N LEU A 184 3.39 -11.08 9.73
CA LEU A 184 3.78 -10.90 11.14
C LEU A 184 2.60 -10.45 12.03
N GLY A 185 1.66 -9.67 11.50
CA GLY A 185 0.45 -9.30 12.25
C GLY A 185 -0.44 -10.49 12.60
N MET A 186 -0.51 -11.51 11.74
CA MET A 186 -1.21 -12.76 12.05
C MET A 186 -0.45 -13.55 13.11
N GLN A 187 0.88 -13.67 12.97
CA GLN A 187 1.73 -14.35 13.96
C GLN A 187 1.61 -13.70 15.35
N CYS A 188 1.68 -12.37 15.43
CA CYS A 188 1.48 -11.63 16.68
C CYS A 188 0.08 -11.86 17.26
N ALA A 189 -0.95 -12.06 16.43
CA ALA A 189 -2.30 -12.34 16.92
C ALA A 189 -2.42 -13.74 17.52
N THR A 190 -1.77 -14.74 16.91
CA THR A 190 -1.65 -16.08 17.50
C THR A 190 -0.95 -16.03 18.84
N ILE A 191 0.16 -15.29 18.94
CA ILE A 191 0.91 -15.11 20.19
C ILE A 191 0.06 -14.41 21.26
N GLU A 192 -0.63 -13.32 20.91
CA GLU A 192 -1.52 -12.60 21.84
C GLU A 192 -2.61 -13.51 22.38
N PHE A 193 -3.28 -14.26 21.51
CA PHE A 193 -4.37 -15.16 21.89
C PHE A 193 -3.86 -16.31 22.77
N ALA A 194 -2.72 -16.90 22.42
CA ALA A 194 -2.10 -17.97 23.20
C ALA A 194 -1.74 -17.51 24.62
N ARG A 195 -1.14 -16.32 24.76
CA ARG A 195 -0.75 -15.75 26.06
C ARG A 195 -1.96 -15.39 26.91
N ASN A 196 -2.93 -14.69 26.33
CA ASN A 196 -3.96 -13.99 27.09
C ASN A 196 -5.27 -14.78 27.23
N VAL A 197 -5.65 -15.56 26.20
CA VAL A 197 -6.92 -16.30 26.19
C VAL A 197 -6.69 -17.77 26.53
N ALA A 198 -5.67 -18.41 25.93
CA ALA A 198 -5.36 -19.81 26.21
C ALA A 198 -4.50 -20.02 27.47
N GLY A 199 -4.00 -18.93 28.09
CA GLY A 199 -3.23 -18.99 29.34
C GLY A 199 -1.80 -19.51 29.20
N LEU A 200 -1.28 -19.65 27.97
CA LEU A 200 0.08 -20.12 27.69
C LEU A 200 1.10 -18.98 27.93
N LYS A 201 1.34 -18.66 29.20
CA LYS A 201 2.28 -17.61 29.59
C LYS A 201 3.66 -17.90 29.03
N GLY A 202 4.22 -16.98 28.28
CA GLY A 202 5.51 -17.12 27.61
C GLY A 202 5.43 -17.63 26.17
N ALA A 203 4.23 -17.93 25.63
CA ALA A 203 4.09 -18.33 24.23
C ALA A 203 4.70 -17.31 23.26
N ASN A 204 5.42 -17.77 22.24
CA ASN A 204 6.11 -16.88 21.32
C ASN A 204 6.38 -17.53 19.95
N SER A 205 6.98 -16.75 19.06
CA SER A 205 7.66 -17.26 17.87
C SER A 205 9.09 -17.63 18.20
N THR A 206 9.56 -18.77 17.70
CA THR A 206 10.99 -19.16 17.79
C THR A 206 11.92 -18.17 17.07
N GLU A 207 11.38 -17.35 16.15
CA GLU A 207 12.12 -16.24 15.53
C GLU A 207 12.51 -15.16 16.56
N PHE A 208 11.67 -14.93 17.59
CA PHE A 208 11.85 -13.85 18.56
C PHE A 208 12.35 -14.33 19.92
N ASP A 209 11.98 -15.55 20.29
CA ASP A 209 12.34 -16.18 21.56
C ASP A 209 12.55 -17.67 21.32
N PRO A 210 13.79 -18.11 21.00
CA PRO A 210 14.11 -19.50 20.74
C PRO A 210 13.87 -20.43 21.94
N ASP A 211 13.90 -19.87 23.16
CA ASP A 211 13.76 -20.60 24.43
C ASP A 211 12.32 -20.57 24.97
N THR A 212 11.36 -20.09 24.16
CA THR A 212 9.96 -20.01 24.57
C THR A 212 9.44 -21.39 25.02
N PRO A 213 8.77 -21.48 26.18
CA PRO A 213 8.16 -22.73 26.61
C PRO A 213 6.99 -23.16 25.70
N TYR A 214 6.46 -22.24 24.89
CA TYR A 214 5.34 -22.51 23.98
C TYR A 214 5.58 -21.87 22.60
N ALA A 215 6.23 -22.60 21.70
CA ALA A 215 6.49 -22.20 20.32
C ALA A 215 5.23 -22.28 19.44
N VAL A 216 4.31 -21.33 19.61
CA VAL A 216 3.04 -21.27 18.84
C VAL A 216 3.23 -20.80 17.40
N ILE A 217 4.37 -20.18 17.10
CA ILE A 217 4.85 -19.89 15.75
C ILE A 217 6.27 -20.45 15.65
N ASP A 218 6.52 -21.27 14.64
CA ASP A 218 7.84 -21.86 14.40
C ASP A 218 8.05 -22.03 12.89
N LEU A 219 9.29 -22.29 12.51
CA LEU A 219 9.61 -22.79 11.19
C LEU A 219 8.98 -24.17 10.99
N LEU A 220 8.48 -24.42 9.78
CA LEU A 220 7.99 -25.75 9.44
C LEU A 220 9.14 -26.77 9.54
N PRO A 221 8.88 -28.03 9.97
CA PRO A 221 9.92 -29.04 10.14
C PRO A 221 10.85 -29.20 8.93
N GLU A 222 10.29 -29.10 7.72
CA GLU A 222 11.01 -29.21 6.46
C GLU A 222 12.02 -28.06 6.25
N GLN A 223 11.84 -26.94 6.95
CA GLN A 223 12.70 -25.75 6.85
C GLN A 223 13.85 -25.77 7.86
N LYS A 224 13.80 -26.62 8.91
CA LYS A 224 14.78 -26.60 10.02
C LYS A 224 16.20 -26.97 9.60
N ASN A 225 16.36 -27.81 8.57
CA ASN A 225 17.66 -28.27 8.09
C ASN A 225 18.19 -27.47 6.88
N ILE A 226 17.47 -26.45 6.43
CA ILE A 226 17.82 -25.68 5.22
C ILE A 226 18.58 -24.42 5.65
N ARG A 227 19.90 -24.47 5.48
CA ARG A 227 20.83 -23.40 5.87
C ARG A 227 20.81 -22.21 4.92
N ASP A 228 20.47 -22.44 3.64
CA ASP A 228 20.35 -21.38 2.64
C ASP A 228 18.98 -20.72 2.72
N LYS A 229 18.97 -19.48 3.22
CA LYS A 229 17.79 -18.61 3.20
C LYS A 229 17.41 -18.32 1.75
N GLY A 230 16.42 -19.04 1.23
CA GLY A 230 15.98 -18.92 -0.17
C GLY A 230 14.95 -19.98 -0.57
N GLY A 231 15.33 -21.25 -0.43
CA GLY A 231 14.59 -22.38 -1.04
C GLY A 231 13.27 -22.75 -0.36
N THR A 232 13.06 -22.36 0.89
CA THR A 232 11.84 -22.66 1.66
C THR A 232 10.95 -21.47 1.92
N MET A 233 11.36 -20.28 1.49
CA MET A 233 10.55 -19.08 1.66
C MET A 233 9.31 -19.18 0.76
N ARG A 234 8.13 -19.03 1.37
CA ARG A 234 6.88 -18.99 0.61
C ARG A 234 6.77 -17.64 -0.10
N LEU A 235 7.22 -17.58 -1.35
CA LEU A 235 7.22 -16.40 -2.22
C LEU A 235 6.25 -16.53 -3.40
N GLY A 236 5.45 -15.49 -3.63
CA GLY A 236 4.47 -15.47 -4.72
C GLY A 236 3.11 -16.05 -4.35
N ALA A 237 2.36 -16.49 -5.36
CA ALA A 237 1.03 -17.06 -5.15
C ALA A 237 1.12 -18.46 -4.53
N TYR A 238 0.34 -18.68 -3.47
CA TYR A 238 0.18 -19.99 -2.83
C TYR A 238 -1.31 -20.32 -2.72
N PRO A 239 -1.70 -21.58 -3.01
CA PRO A 239 -3.08 -21.99 -2.84
C PRO A 239 -3.48 -21.95 -1.36
N CYS A 240 -4.66 -21.40 -1.08
CA CYS A 240 -5.30 -21.42 0.21
C CYS A 240 -6.70 -22.01 0.03
N ARG A 241 -7.02 -23.08 0.77
CA ARG A 241 -8.37 -23.64 0.80
C ARG A 241 -9.10 -23.01 1.98
N LEU A 242 -10.19 -22.32 1.69
CA LEU A 242 -11.00 -21.67 2.70
C LEU A 242 -12.06 -22.64 3.21
N ASP A 243 -12.30 -22.58 4.51
CA ASP A 243 -13.45 -23.21 5.12
C ASP A 243 -14.71 -22.40 4.73
N PRO A 244 -15.74 -23.02 4.10
CA PRO A 244 -16.96 -22.33 3.68
C PRO A 244 -17.69 -21.59 4.80
N ASP A 245 -17.54 -22.04 6.05
CA ASP A 245 -18.23 -21.45 7.21
C ASP A 245 -17.38 -20.36 7.91
N SER A 246 -16.20 -20.04 7.35
CA SER A 246 -15.32 -19.00 7.89
C SER A 246 -15.64 -17.61 7.35
N TYR A 247 -15.17 -16.57 8.05
CA TYR A 247 -15.26 -15.17 7.59
C TYR A 247 -14.26 -14.81 6.47
N SER A 248 -13.44 -15.77 6.02
CA SER A 248 -12.43 -15.51 4.99
C SER A 248 -13.06 -15.57 3.60
N SER A 249 -12.72 -14.62 2.73
CA SER A 249 -13.25 -14.49 1.36
C SER A 249 -12.15 -14.56 0.31
#